data_AF-M7BNG7-F1
#
_entry.id   AF-M7BNG7-F1
#
_cell.length_a   1.000
_cell.length_b   1.000
_cell.length_c   1.000
_cell.angle_alpha   90.00
_cell.angle_beta   90.00
_cell.angle_gamma   90.00
#
_symmetry.space_group_name_H-M   'P 1'
#
loop_
_entity.id
_entity.type
_entity.pdbx_description
1 polymer ?
#
loop_
_entity_poly.entity_id
_entity_poly.type
_entity_poly.pdbx_seq_one_letter_code
_entity_poly.pdbx_strand_id
1 'polypeptide(L)'
;MARFGANVTRGEDAAVGTEFVLSGGEEDQVEKDEYEQTTKVCKDKIRKAKAQNKIKLARDLKEKKKIFYKCIRSKRKTMDRVGPLLNEGGKTIIENVEMAEVLNDFFVSVFTKKVRSN
;
A
#
# COMPACT_ATOMS: atom_id res chain seq x y z
N MET A 1 48.26 -1.53 13.26
CA MET A 1 48.53 -1.48 11.81
C MET A 1 48.50 -2.91 11.28
N ALA A 2 47.38 -3.36 10.73
CA ALA A 2 47.27 -4.68 10.09
C ALA A 2 47.08 -4.47 8.59
N ARG A 3 47.98 -5.04 7.78
CA ARG A 3 48.00 -4.88 6.32
C ARG A 3 46.92 -5.77 5.71
N PHE A 4 46.02 -5.19 4.92
CA PHE A 4 45.05 -5.92 4.10
C PHE A 4 45.64 -6.07 2.69
N GLY A 5 46.08 -7.28 2.33
CA GLY A 5 46.49 -7.59 0.96
C GLY A 5 45.27 -8.07 0.17
N ALA A 6 44.81 -7.29 -0.80
CA ALA A 6 43.86 -7.76 -1.80
C ALA A 6 44.63 -8.47 -2.91
N ASN A 7 44.36 -9.76 -3.12
CA ASN A 7 44.88 -10.49 -4.27
C ASN A 7 43.74 -10.69 -5.27
N VAL A 8 43.77 -9.95 -6.37
CA VAL A 8 42.82 -10.08 -7.49
C VAL A 8 43.45 -11.01 -8.51
N THR A 9 42.95 -12.25 -8.60
CA THR A 9 43.23 -13.12 -9.74
C THR A 9 42.01 -13.12 -10.66
N ARG A 10 42.25 -12.70 -11.90
CA ARG A 10 41.29 -12.67 -13.00
C ARG A 10 41.38 -14.01 -13.74
N GLY A 11 40.30 -14.79 -13.76
CA GLY A 11 40.21 -15.99 -14.59
C GLY A 11 39.08 -16.92 -14.18
N GLU A 12 38.00 -16.88 -14.96
CA GLU A 12 37.09 -17.96 -15.39
C GLU A 12 36.68 -19.08 -14.40
N ASP A 13 35.35 -19.18 -14.23
CA ASP A 13 34.56 -20.40 -13.97
C ASP A 13 35.00 -21.37 -12.87
N ALA A 14 34.50 -21.15 -11.65
CA ALA A 14 33.97 -22.23 -10.80
C ALA A 14 33.19 -21.64 -9.63
N ALA A 15 31.98 -22.14 -9.40
CA ALA A 15 31.20 -21.89 -8.20
C ALA A 15 31.95 -22.42 -6.97
N VAL A 16 32.78 -21.59 -6.35
CA VAL A 16 33.27 -21.84 -4.99
C VAL A 16 32.40 -21.01 -4.07
N GLY A 17 31.42 -21.68 -3.48
CA GLY A 17 30.68 -21.12 -2.36
C GLY A 17 31.69 -20.67 -1.31
N THR A 18 31.77 -19.36 -1.10
CA THR A 18 32.41 -18.81 0.08
C THR A 18 31.54 -19.23 1.26
N GLU A 19 31.88 -20.33 1.92
CA GLU A 19 31.30 -20.68 3.20
C GLU A 19 31.83 -19.67 4.23
N PHE A 20 31.10 -18.56 4.34
CA PHE A 20 31.28 -17.64 5.44
C PHE A 20 30.65 -18.28 6.67
N VAL A 21 31.42 -19.11 7.36
CA VAL A 21 31.05 -19.61 8.68
C VAL A 21 31.17 -18.41 9.63
N LEU A 22 30.07 -17.68 9.79
CA LEU A 22 29.86 -16.83 10.96
C LEU A 22 29.78 -17.77 12.17
N SER A 23 30.91 -17.96 12.84
CA SER A 23 30.93 -18.44 14.21
C SER A 23 30.20 -17.40 15.06
N GLY A 24 28.87 -17.49 15.13
CA GLY A 24 28.03 -16.59 15.90
C GLY A 24 28.36 -16.72 17.38
N GLY A 25 29.12 -15.76 17.90
CA GLY A 25 29.27 -15.55 19.34
C GLY A 25 27.98 -14.98 19.93
N GLU A 26 27.78 -15.18 21.23
CA GLU A 26 26.63 -14.62 21.97
C GLU A 26 26.51 -13.09 21.81
N GLU A 27 27.63 -12.38 21.59
CA GLU A 27 27.67 -10.93 21.35
C GLU A 27 26.97 -10.52 20.03
N ASP A 28 27.11 -11.28 18.94
CA ASP A 28 26.47 -11.00 17.64
C ASP A 28 24.93 -11.20 17.69
N GLN A 29 24.46 -12.12 18.55
CA GLN A 29 23.02 -12.31 18.76
C GLN A 29 22.42 -11.20 19.61
N VAL A 30 23.14 -10.72 20.62
CA VAL A 30 22.73 -9.60 21.48
C VAL A 30 22.60 -8.31 20.65
N GLU A 31 23.55 -8.01 19.76
CA GLU A 31 23.49 -6.82 18.89
C GLU A 31 22.30 -6.84 17.92
N LYS A 32 22.00 -8.01 17.35
CA LYS A 32 20.83 -8.20 16.45
C LYS A 32 19.51 -8.02 17.20
N ASP A 33 19.41 -8.56 18.41
CA ASP A 33 18.20 -8.48 19.24
C ASP A 33 17.94 -7.04 19.69
N GLU A 34 18.98 -6.28 20.05
CA GLU A 34 18.86 -4.85 20.37
C GLU A 34 18.39 -4.02 19.16
N TYR A 35 18.92 -4.30 17.96
CA TYR A 35 18.45 -3.67 16.72
C TYR A 35 16.97 -4.00 16.46
N GLU A 36 16.54 -5.25 16.64
CA GLU A 36 15.15 -5.63 16.43
C GLU A 36 14.21 -4.99 17.47
N GLN A 37 14.63 -4.91 18.73
CA GLN A 37 13.88 -4.24 19.79
C GLN A 37 13.74 -2.74 19.51
N THR A 38 14.81 -2.07 19.13
CA THR A 38 14.77 -0.63 18.82
C THR A 38 13.88 -0.35 17.61
N THR A 39 13.93 -1.19 16.56
CA THR A 39 13.02 -1.04 15.41
C THR A 39 11.55 -1.27 15.79
N LYS A 40 11.25 -2.24 16.67
CA LYS A 40 9.89 -2.47 17.22
C LYS A 40 9.39 -1.24 17.97
N VAL A 41 10.19 -0.71 18.89
CA VAL A 41 9.86 0.49 19.68
C VAL A 41 9.61 1.69 18.77
N CYS A 42 10.45 1.91 17.76
CA CYS A 42 10.28 2.99 16.79
C CYS A 42 8.98 2.85 16.01
N LYS A 43 8.68 1.64 15.49
CA LYS A 43 7.41 1.36 14.78
C LYS A 43 6.20 1.61 15.67
N ASP A 44 6.26 1.21 16.93
CA ASP A 44 5.18 1.45 17.88
C ASP A 44 4.98 2.92 18.21
N LYS A 45 6.07 3.68 18.42
CA LYS A 45 6.00 5.14 18.59
C LYS A 45 5.33 5.81 17.39
N ILE A 46 5.72 5.43 16.17
CA ILE A 46 5.11 5.93 14.93
C ILE A 46 3.62 5.56 14.87
N ARG A 47 3.25 4.32 15.21
CA ARG A 47 1.86 3.86 15.22
C ARG A 47 1.01 4.66 16.22
N LYS A 48 1.51 4.85 17.45
CA LYS A 48 0.86 5.63 18.50
C LYS A 48 0.69 7.10 18.10
N ALA A 49 1.74 7.73 17.57
CA ALA A 49 1.69 9.11 17.10
C ALA A 49 0.66 9.29 15.96
N LYS A 50 0.64 8.35 14.99
CA LYS A 50 -0.38 8.34 13.92
C LYS A 50 -1.80 8.19 14.46
N ALA A 51 -2.01 7.33 15.47
CA ALA A 51 -3.32 7.14 16.09
C ALA A 51 -3.78 8.41 16.82
N GLN A 52 -2.90 9.01 17.64
CA GLN A 52 -3.19 10.27 18.33
C GLN A 52 -3.52 11.40 17.35
N ASN A 53 -2.78 11.52 16.25
CA ASN A 53 -3.06 12.52 15.22
C ASN A 53 -4.45 12.33 14.59
N LYS A 54 -4.88 11.09 14.31
CA LYS A 54 -6.23 10.81 13.82
C LYS A 54 -7.31 11.24 14.82
N ILE A 55 -7.10 10.97 16.11
CA ILE A 55 -8.03 11.37 17.17
C ILE A 55 -8.14 12.90 17.24
N LYS A 56 -7.02 13.62 17.17
CA LYS A 56 -7.00 15.09 17.11
C LYS A 56 -7.76 15.61 15.89
N LEU A 57 -7.51 15.05 14.70
CA LEU A 57 -8.22 15.42 13.47
C LEU A 57 -9.73 15.15 13.55
N ALA A 58 -10.15 14.06 14.21
CA ALA A 58 -11.55 13.74 14.40
C ALA A 58 -12.23 14.65 15.43
N ARG A 59 -11.52 15.11 16.47
CA ARG A 59 -12.05 16.10 17.43
C ARG A 59 -12.19 17.47 16.78
N ASP A 60 -11.17 17.90 16.04
CA ASP A 60 -11.14 19.18 15.35
C ASP A 60 -12.03 19.19 14.09
N LEU A 61 -12.84 18.16 13.84
CA LEU A 61 -13.72 18.05 12.66
C LEU A 61 -14.62 19.26 12.47
N LYS A 62 -15.09 19.89 13.56
CA LYS A 62 -15.98 21.06 13.49
C LYS A 62 -15.25 22.30 12.96
N GLU A 63 -13.98 22.47 13.33
CA GLU A 63 -13.15 23.64 13.02
C GLU A 63 -12.29 23.44 11.76
N LYS A 64 -11.79 22.21 11.54
CA LYS A 64 -10.79 21.85 10.52
C LYS A 64 -11.29 20.79 9.54
N LYS A 65 -12.55 20.91 9.10
CA LYS A 65 -13.20 20.01 8.11
C LYS A 65 -12.30 19.70 6.90
N LYS A 66 -11.67 20.73 6.32
CA LYS A 66 -10.83 20.59 5.11
C LYS A 66 -9.63 19.64 5.32
N ILE A 67 -8.97 19.72 6.47
CA ILE A 67 -7.79 18.90 6.78
C ILE A 67 -8.22 17.44 7.01
N PHE A 68 -9.35 17.23 7.67
CA PHE A 68 -9.92 15.90 7.88
C PHE A 68 -10.25 15.21 6.56
N TYR A 69 -11.01 15.87 5.67
CA TYR A 69 -11.36 15.30 4.37
C TYR A 69 -10.14 15.08 3.47
N LYS A 70 -9.12 15.95 3.53
CA LYS A 70 -7.83 15.74 2.86
C LYS A 70 -7.12 14.47 3.35
N CYS A 71 -7.12 14.21 4.66
CA CYS A 71 -6.54 13.00 5.25
C CYS A 71 -7.29 11.72 4.85
N ILE A 72 -8.62 11.79 4.73
CA ILE A 72 -9.41 10.66 4.22
C ILE A 72 -9.10 10.43 2.74
N ARG A 73 -9.14 11.49 1.91
CA ARG A 73 -8.89 11.39 0.47
C ARG A 73 -7.50 10.83 0.17
N SER A 74 -6.47 11.22 0.93
CA SER A 74 -5.11 10.68 0.74
C SER A 74 -4.95 9.20 1.12
N LYS A 75 -5.94 8.60 1.80
CA LYS A 75 -5.93 7.19 2.19
C LYS A 75 -6.87 6.31 1.37
N ARG A 76 -7.78 6.90 0.60
CA ARG A 76 -8.65 6.14 -0.30
C ARG A 76 -7.79 5.58 -1.44
N LYS A 77 -7.89 4.26 -1.67
CA LYS A 77 -7.23 3.59 -2.80
C LYS A 77 -7.99 3.84 -4.11
N THR A 78 -9.29 4.06 -4.03
CA THR A 78 -10.19 4.25 -5.16
C THR A 78 -10.23 5.73 -5.55
N MET A 79 -10.20 6.01 -6.85
CA MET A 79 -10.31 7.36 -7.40
C MET A 79 -11.72 7.92 -7.15
N ASP A 80 -11.85 9.26 -7.17
CA ASP A 80 -13.15 9.94 -7.00
C ASP A 80 -14.11 9.72 -8.19
N ARG A 81 -13.64 9.08 -9.27
CA ARG A 81 -14.41 8.81 -10.48
C ARG A 81 -14.70 7.32 -10.61
N VAL A 82 -15.89 7.02 -11.11
CA VAL A 82 -16.21 5.69 -11.62
C VAL A 82 -15.15 5.34 -12.68
N GLY A 83 -14.57 4.15 -12.56
CA GLY A 83 -13.60 3.68 -13.54
C GLY A 83 -14.23 3.51 -14.92
N PRO A 84 -13.42 3.33 -15.98
CA PRO A 84 -13.96 3.07 -17.31
C PRO A 84 -14.95 1.91 -17.28
N LEU A 85 -16.14 2.14 -17.85
CA LEU A 85 -17.19 1.12 -17.91
C LEU A 85 -17.09 0.33 -19.21
N LEU A 86 -17.57 -0.91 -19.20
CA LEU A 86 -17.76 -1.69 -20.41
C LEU A 86 -19.25 -1.66 -20.76
N ASN A 87 -19.55 -1.28 -22.00
CA ASN A 87 -20.90 -1.42 -22.55
C ASN A 87 -21.20 -2.90 -22.85
N GLU A 88 -22.47 -3.23 -23.09
CA GLU A 88 -22.94 -4.53 -23.59
C GLU A 88 -22.19 -4.97 -24.86
N GLY A 89 -21.81 -4.02 -25.72
CA GLY A 89 -20.98 -4.27 -26.91
C GLY A 89 -19.48 -4.46 -26.65
N GLY A 90 -19.04 -4.53 -25.39
CA GLY A 90 -17.62 -4.69 -25.01
C GLY A 90 -16.74 -3.46 -25.22
N LYS A 91 -17.31 -2.31 -25.59
CA LYS A 91 -16.59 -1.03 -25.75
C LYS A 91 -16.31 -0.40 -24.39
N THR A 92 -15.07 0.06 -24.19
CA THR A 92 -14.67 0.85 -23.02
C THR A 92 -15.20 2.28 -23.13
N ILE A 93 -16.02 2.69 -22.18
CA ILE A 93 -16.57 4.04 -22.02
C ILE A 93 -15.74 4.76 -20.96
N ILE A 94 -15.18 5.90 -21.34
CA ILE A 94 -14.35 6.76 -20.46
C ILE A 94 -15.06 8.10 -20.20
N GLU A 95 -15.98 8.51 -21.08
CA GLU A 95 -16.70 9.77 -20.97
C GLU A 95 -17.78 9.70 -19.88
N ASN A 96 -17.82 10.72 -19.01
CA ASN A 96 -18.69 10.73 -17.84
C ASN A 96 -20.19 10.72 -18.19
N VAL A 97 -20.57 11.37 -19.30
CA VAL A 97 -21.97 11.45 -19.75
C VAL A 97 -22.44 10.07 -20.19
N GLU A 98 -21.70 9.43 -21.10
CA GLU A 98 -21.99 8.07 -21.56
C GLU A 98 -21.99 7.06 -20.39
N MET A 99 -21.05 7.18 -19.43
CA MET A 99 -21.06 6.32 -18.23
C MET A 99 -22.32 6.49 -17.39
N ALA A 100 -22.82 7.72 -17.24
CA ALA A 100 -24.03 7.99 -16.47
C ALA A 100 -25.28 7.41 -17.15
N GLU A 101 -25.36 7.49 -18.47
CA GLU A 101 -26.45 6.90 -19.26
C GLU A 101 -26.48 5.37 -19.10
N VAL A 102 -25.34 4.69 -19.28
CA VAL A 102 -25.26 3.22 -19.11
C VAL A 102 -25.64 2.78 -17.71
N LEU A 103 -25.21 3.51 -16.67
CA LEU A 103 -25.60 3.22 -15.30
C LEU A 103 -27.09 3.45 -15.05
N ASN A 104 -27.67 4.49 -15.67
CA ASN A 104 -29.09 4.78 -15.55
C ASN A 104 -29.94 3.71 -16.23
N ASP A 105 -29.56 3.26 -17.42
CA ASP A 105 -30.24 2.17 -18.14
C ASP A 105 -30.17 0.85 -17.37
N PHE A 106 -28.99 0.53 -16.82
CA PHE A 106 -28.82 -0.62 -15.94
C PHE A 106 -29.72 -0.52 -14.70
N PHE A 107 -29.79 0.65 -14.09
CA PHE A 107 -30.63 0.89 -12.92
C PHE A 107 -32.12 0.64 -13.26
N VAL A 108 -32.63 1.17 -14.37
CA VAL A 108 -34.01 0.94 -14.82
C VAL A 108 -34.30 -0.54 -15.10
N SER A 109 -33.36 -1.24 -15.73
CA SER A 109 -33.47 -2.69 -16.02
C SER A 109 -33.67 -3.53 -14.75
N VAL A 110 -32.97 -3.21 -13.65
CA VAL A 110 -33.12 -3.92 -12.36
C VAL A 110 -34.54 -3.81 -11.79
N PHE A 111 -35.23 -2.69 -12.01
CA PHE A 111 -36.59 -2.47 -11.50
C PHE A 111 -37.69 -2.88 -12.47
N THR A 112 -37.40 -3.07 -13.75
CA THR A 112 -38.37 -3.47 -14.76
C THR A 112 -38.38 -4.98 -14.96
N LYS A 113 -38.93 -5.72 -13.98
CA LYS A 113 -39.35 -7.11 -14.24
C LYS A 113 -40.49 -7.10 -15.26
N LYS A 114 -40.24 -7.72 -16.42
CA LYS A 114 -41.26 -7.96 -17.45
C LYS A 114 -42.48 -8.61 -16.80
N VAL A 115 -43.59 -7.88 -16.71
CA VAL A 115 -44.91 -8.47 -16.42
C VAL A 115 -45.19 -9.39 -17.58
N ARG A 116 -44.87 -10.67 -17.41
CA ARG A 116 -45.19 -11.72 -18.38
C ARG A 116 -46.68 -11.99 -18.17
N SER A 117 -47.51 -11.33 -18.97
CA SER A 117 -48.94 -11.62 -19.02
C SER A 117 -49.09 -13.05 -19.57
N ASN A 118 -49.72 -13.92 -18.78
CA ASN A 118 -50.20 -15.24 -19.20
C ASN A 118 -51.48 -15.12 -20.02
#